data_AF-A0A6G2W0X0-F1
#
_entry.id   AF-A0A6G2W0X0-F1
#
_cell.length_a   1.000
_cell.length_b   1.000
_cell.length_c   1.000
_cell.angle_alpha   90.00
_cell.angle_beta   90.00
_cell.angle_gamma   90.00
#
_symmetry.space_group_name_H-M   'P 1'
#
loop_
_entity.id
_entity.type
_entity.pdbx_description
1 polymer ?
#
loop_
_entity_poly.entity_id
_entity_poly.type
_entity_poly.pdbx_seq_one_letter_code
_entity_poly.pdbx_strand_id
1 'polypeptide(L)' 'VLMKSLREKLDRAGAADGKHYLLSVAAPSSGYLLRGMETFQMQKYLDYVNIMSYDLHGAWNEYVGPNAS' A
#
# COMPACT_ATOMS: atom_id res chain seq x y z
N VAL A 1 9.89 -4.91 -8.57
CA VAL A 1 11.27 -4.36 -8.56
C VAL A 1 11.44 -3.29 -7.49
N LEU A 2 10.69 -2.18 -7.54
CA LEU A 2 10.82 -1.07 -6.57
C LEU A 2 10.78 -1.51 -5.09
N MET A 3 9.72 -2.22 -4.68
CA MET A 3 9.53 -2.62 -3.27
C MET A 3 10.62 -3.56 -2.76
N LYS A 4 11.07 -4.48 -3.61
CA LYS A 4 12.20 -5.38 -3.31
C LYS A 4 13.48 -4.59 -3.04
N SER A 5 13.84 -3.68 -3.96
CA SER A 5 15.06 -2.89 -3.83
C SER A 5 15.04 -1.93 -2.65
N LEU A 6 13.85 -1.42 -2.29
CA LEU A 6 13.69 -0.56 -1.11
C LEU A 6 13.87 -1.35 0.19
N ARG A 7 13.24 -2.53 0.31
CA ARG A 7 13.43 -3.45 1.44
C ARG A 7 14.90 -3.82 1.64
N GLU A 8 15.59 -4.20 0.57
CA GLU A 8 17.03 -4.55 0.60
C GLU A 8 17.94 -3.40 1.07
N LYS A 9 17.56 -2.14 0.82
CA LYS A 9 18.31 -0.98 1.30
C LYS A 9 18.01 -0.68 2.77
N LEU A 10 16.75 -0.78 3.17
CA LEU A 10 16.32 -0.59 4.56
C LEU A 10 16.89 -1.68 5.48
N ASP A 11 17.01 -2.92 5.01
CA ASP A 11 17.63 -4.01 5.78
C ASP A 11 19.12 -3.75 6.02
N ARG A 12 19.84 -3.29 5.00
CA ARG A 12 21.26 -2.92 5.12
C ARG A 12 21.48 -1.77 6.10
N ALA A 13 20.65 -0.73 6.01
CA ALA A 13 20.70 0.40 6.95
C ALA A 13 20.34 -0.06 8.37
N GLY A 14 19.30 -0.88 8.52
CA GLY A 14 18.85 -1.38 9.81
C GLY A 14 19.88 -2.27 10.51
N ALA A 15 20.61 -3.09 9.75
CA ALA A 15 21.71 -3.88 10.27
C ALA A 15 22.88 -3.01 10.77
N ALA A 16 23.20 -1.92 10.06
CA ALA A 16 24.24 -0.98 10.48
C ALA A 16 23.83 -0.17 11.73
N ASP A 17 22.55 0.21 11.82
CA ASP A 17 22.02 1.05 12.89
C ASP A 17 21.50 0.25 14.09
N GLY A 18 21.45 -1.09 14.00
CA GLY A 18 20.89 -1.96 15.03
C GLY A 18 19.38 -1.80 15.25
N LYS A 19 18.61 -1.40 14.23
CA LYS A 19 17.16 -1.17 14.34
C LYS A 19 16.41 -1.59 13.08
N HIS A 20 15.14 -1.97 13.23
CA HIS A 20 14.28 -2.31 12.10
C HIS A 20 13.61 -1.07 11.49
N TYR A 21 13.77 -0.86 10.19
CA TYR A 21 13.07 0.19 9.45
C TYR A 21 11.81 -0.37 8.79
N LEU A 22 10.68 0.29 9.06
CA LEU A 22 9.38 -0.06 8.52
C LEU A 22 9.25 0.38 7.06
N LEU A 23 8.64 -0.47 6.25
CA LEU A 23 8.24 -0.18 4.88
C LEU A 23 6.74 -0.46 4.72
N SER A 24 5.97 0.57 4.37
CA SER A 24 4.53 0.48 4.16
C SER A 24 4.09 1.17 2.88
N VAL A 25 2.84 0.93 2.47
CA VAL A 25 2.22 1.57 1.31
C VAL A 25 0.77 1.94 1.61
N ALA A 26 0.27 2.95 0.90
CA ALA A 26 -1.16 3.19 0.76
C ALA A 26 -1.69 2.43 -0.47
N ALA A 27 -2.69 1.58 -0.29
CA ALA A 27 -3.30 0.80 -1.36
C ALA A 27 -4.78 1.17 -1.55
N PRO A 28 -5.29 1.16 -2.79
CA PRO A 28 -6.68 1.49 -3.06
C PRO A 28 -7.64 0.43 -2.48
N SER A 29 -8.81 0.87 -2.03
CA SER A 29 -9.91 -0.01 -1.60
C SER A 29 -10.79 -0.51 -2.76
N SER A 30 -10.69 0.14 -3.93
CA SER A 30 -11.46 -0.23 -5.12
C SER A 30 -11.03 -1.60 -5.67
N GLY A 31 -11.97 -2.55 -5.72
CA GLY A 31 -11.77 -3.88 -6.30
C GLY A 31 -11.41 -3.87 -7.80
N TYR A 32 -11.63 -2.76 -8.50
CA TYR A 32 -11.18 -2.55 -9.88
C TYR A 32 -9.67 -2.24 -9.94
N LEU A 33 -9.20 -1.33 -9.10
CA LEU A 33 -7.78 -0.97 -9.02
C LEU A 33 -6.94 -2.11 -8.42
N LEU A 34 -7.48 -2.82 -7.42
CA LEU A 34 -6.84 -3.99 -6.83
C LEU A 34 -6.68 -5.15 -7.83
N ARG A 35 -7.62 -5.29 -8.78
CA ARG A 35 -7.47 -6.27 -9.89
C ARG A 35 -6.30 -5.93 -10.81
N GLY A 36 -6.02 -4.65 -11.05
CA GLY A 36 -4.83 -4.20 -11.79
C GLY A 36 -3.51 -4.36 -11.02
N MET A 37 -3.57 -4.53 -9.69
CA MET A 37 -2.43 -4.85 -8.83
C MET A 37 -2.21 -6.37 -8.71
N GLU A 38 -2.38 -7.05 -9.85
CA GLU A 38 -2.73 -8.46 -10.11
C GLU A 38 -1.96 -9.56 -9.35
N THR A 39 -1.05 -9.21 -8.46
CA THR A 39 -0.20 -10.20 -7.82
C THR A 39 0.09 -9.95 -6.35
N PHE A 40 -0.18 -8.76 -5.78
CA PHE A 40 0.21 -8.42 -4.40
C PHE A 40 1.65 -8.86 -4.02
N GLN A 41 2.52 -9.14 -5.01
CA GLN A 41 3.86 -9.70 -4.79
C GLN A 41 4.77 -8.71 -4.08
N MET A 42 4.32 -7.46 -3.94
CA MET A 42 4.93 -6.46 -3.10
C MET A 42 4.69 -6.68 -1.61
N GLN A 43 3.60 -7.31 -1.18
CA GLN A 43 3.27 -7.52 0.23
C GLN A 43 4.38 -8.23 1.01
N LYS A 44 5.11 -9.16 0.38
CA LYS A 44 6.24 -9.86 1.01
C LYS A 44 7.41 -8.93 1.41
N TYR A 45 7.43 -7.70 0.93
CA TYR A 45 8.46 -6.70 1.23
C TYR A 45 7.95 -5.62 2.20
N LEU A 46 6.66 -5.62 2.52
CA LEU A 46 6.01 -4.58 3.34
C LEU A 46 5.77 -5.11 4.74
N ASP A 47 5.93 -4.24 5.74
CA ASP A 47 5.56 -4.52 7.12
C ASP A 47 4.04 -4.40 7.33
N TYR A 48 3.40 -3.44 6.65
CA TYR A 48 1.95 -3.28 6.64
C TYR A 48 1.46 -2.51 5.41
N VAL A 49 0.16 -2.62 5.14
CA VAL A 49 -0.53 -1.93 4.05
C VAL A 49 -1.66 -1.10 4.64
N ASN A 50 -1.67 0.19 4.35
CA ASN A 50 -2.77 1.10 4.69
C ASN A 50 -3.77 1.09 3.54
N ILE A 51 -4.93 0.48 3.75
CA ILE A 51 -6.01 0.51 2.77
C ILE A 51 -6.69 1.88 2.84
N MET A 52 -6.79 2.57 1.71
CA MET A 52 -7.53 3.82 1.58
C MET A 52 -9.03 3.49 1.48
N SER A 53 -9.65 3.07 2.59
CA SER A 53 -11.09 2.74 2.72
C SER A 53 -11.99 3.98 2.79
N TYR A 54 -11.57 5.04 2.12
CA TYR A 54 -12.24 6.32 1.96
C TYR A 54 -12.18 6.72 0.48
N ASP A 55 -12.89 7.77 0.10
CA ASP A 55 -13.09 8.20 -1.30
C ASP A 55 -13.77 7.11 -2.15
N LEU A 56 -14.72 6.39 -1.55
CA LEU A 56 -15.55 5.40 -2.26
C LEU A 56 -16.63 6.07 -3.11
N HIS A 57 -17.18 7.19 -2.62
CA HIS A 57 -18.17 8.02 -3.30
C HIS A 57 -17.84 9.49 -3.11
N GLY A 58 -18.05 10.30 -4.14
CA GLY A 58 -17.90 11.74 -4.06
C GLY A 58 -18.24 12.44 -5.37
N ALA A 59 -17.98 13.74 -5.45
CA ALA A 59 -18.49 14.61 -6.52
C ALA A 59 -18.03 14.28 -7.95
N TRP A 60 -17.14 13.30 -8.11
CA TRP A 60 -16.70 12.78 -9.39
C TRP A 60 -17.68 11.75 -10.01
N ASN A 61 -18.78 11.40 -9.34
CA ASN A 61 -19.84 10.57 -9.89
C ASN A 61 -21.25 11.09 -9.55
N GLU A 62 -22.26 10.63 -10.28
CA GLU A 62 -23.67 11.05 -10.10
C GLU A 62 -24.38 10.31 -8.95
N TYR A 63 -23.67 9.47 -8.19
CA TYR A 63 -24.24 8.56 -7.20
C TYR A 63 -23.86 8.95 -5.77
N VAL A 64 -24.84 9.45 -5.02
CA VAL A 64 -24.68 9.74 -3.59
C VAL A 64 -24.50 8.45 -2.81
N GLY A 65 -23.43 8.36 -2.02
CA GLY A 65 -23.14 7.22 -1.15
C GLY A 65 -22.18 7.58 -0.02
N PRO A 66 -21.98 6.68 0.97
CA PRO A 66 -21.03 6.90 2.05
C PRO A 66 -19.59 7.03 1.53
N ASN A 67 -18.83 7.99 2.06
CA ASN A 67 -17.45 8.24 1.62
C ASN A 67 -16.47 7.12 2.05
N ALA A 68 -16.76 6.45 3.16
CA ALA A 68 -15.90 5.44 3.76
C ALA A 68 -16.71 4.23 4.24
N SER A 69 -16.02 3.09 4.35
CA SER A 69 -16.57 1.78 4.78
C SER A 69 -15.79 1.19 5.93
#